data_AF-A0A970A8N7-F1
#
_entry.id   AF-A0A970A8N7-F1
#
_cell.length_a   1.000
_cell.length_b   1.000
_cell.length_c   1.000
_cell.angle_alpha   90.00
_cell.angle_beta   90.00
_cell.angle_gamma   90.00
#
_symmetry.space_group_name_H-M   'P 1'
#
loop_
_entity.id
_entity.type
_entity.pdbx_description
1 polymer ?
#
loop_
_entity_poly.entity_id
_entity_poly.type
_entity_poly.pdbx_seq_one_letter_code
_entity_poly.pdbx_strand_id
1 'polypeptide(L)'
;MNKYKLPALLLATLCLSGCMQDGSNSVSTRSPVPPLKRKAVQTKQHPVSQNKLEQEYDKAYKEYTEAYNEYVRLLRESGPQTRVTLDALLDYQKKYNFYIKLKEQLGK
;
A
#
# COMPACT_ATOMS: atom_id res chain seq x y z
N MET A 1 9.42 -26.24 -49.84
CA MET A 1 8.14 -25.48 -49.83
C MET A 1 8.18 -24.52 -48.65
N ASN A 2 8.53 -23.26 -48.90
CA ASN A 2 8.58 -22.17 -47.92
C ASN A 2 7.16 -21.74 -47.54
N LYS A 3 6.85 -21.57 -46.25
CA LYS A 3 5.85 -20.58 -45.77
C LYS A 3 6.19 -20.12 -44.34
N TYR A 4 7.05 -19.12 -44.23
CA TYR A 4 6.95 -18.14 -43.14
C TYR A 4 5.61 -17.41 -43.27
N LYS A 5 4.96 -17.08 -42.14
CA LYS A 5 4.19 -15.84 -41.92
C LYS A 5 3.55 -15.85 -40.52
N LEU A 6 4.23 -15.20 -39.58
CA LEU A 6 3.56 -14.34 -38.60
C LEU A 6 2.89 -13.18 -39.35
N PRO A 7 1.68 -12.79 -38.94
CA PRO A 7 1.49 -11.45 -38.37
C PRO A 7 0.71 -11.57 -37.05
N ALA A 8 1.16 -10.97 -35.95
CA ALA A 8 1.07 -9.55 -35.63
C ALA A 8 -0.38 -9.04 -35.49
N LEU A 9 -0.65 -8.50 -34.29
CA LEU A 9 -1.57 -7.41 -34.00
C LEU A 9 -3.08 -7.75 -33.88
N LEU A 10 -3.58 -7.76 -32.64
CA LEU A 10 -4.81 -7.04 -32.32
C LEU A 10 -4.78 -6.57 -30.86
N LEU A 11 -4.23 -5.37 -30.72
CA LEU A 11 -4.47 -4.44 -29.64
C LEU A 11 -5.94 -4.00 -29.72
N ALA A 12 -6.73 -4.19 -28.67
CA ALA A 12 -7.98 -3.45 -28.49
C ALA A 12 -8.24 -3.23 -26.99
N THR A 13 -7.81 -2.05 -26.56
CA THR A 13 -8.22 -1.33 -25.36
C THR A 13 -9.73 -1.39 -25.12
N LEU A 14 -10.17 -1.88 -23.96
CA LEU A 14 -11.54 -1.73 -23.49
C LEU A 14 -11.58 -0.69 -22.37
N CYS A 15 -12.00 0.49 -22.83
CA CYS A 15 -12.53 1.69 -22.21
C CYS A 15 -12.71 1.76 -20.69
N LEU A 16 -12.12 2.85 -20.16
CA LEU A 16 -12.50 3.57 -18.95
C LEU A 16 -14.02 3.75 -18.88
N SER A 17 -14.65 3.24 -17.80
CA SER A 17 -15.98 3.68 -17.38
C SER A 17 -15.80 4.54 -16.13
N GLY A 18 -15.63 5.85 -16.35
CA GLY A 18 -15.80 6.86 -15.33
C GLY A 18 -17.28 7.09 -15.08
N CYS A 19 -17.78 6.70 -13.91
CA CYS A 19 -19.06 7.19 -13.40
C CYS A 19 -18.81 8.52 -12.70
N MET A 20 -18.99 9.61 -13.45
CA MET A 20 -19.32 10.92 -12.89
C MET A 20 -20.83 10.99 -12.79
N GLN A 21 -21.36 11.14 -11.58
CA GLN A 21 -22.73 11.61 -11.36
C GLN A 21 -22.67 12.79 -10.41
N ASP A 22 -22.81 13.97 -11.01
CA ASP A 22 -23.07 15.23 -10.35
C ASP A 22 -24.54 15.32 -9.91
N GLY A 23 -24.74 15.89 -8.72
CA GLY A 23 -25.93 16.68 -8.39
C GLY A 23 -27.08 15.98 -7.66
N SER A 24 -27.23 16.26 -6.37
CA SER A 24 -28.41 17.02 -5.89
C SER A 24 -28.29 17.38 -4.41
N ASN A 25 -28.48 18.66 -4.15
CA ASN A 25 -28.65 19.22 -2.81
C ASN A 25 -29.91 18.62 -2.16
N SER A 26 -29.75 18.00 -1.00
CA SER A 26 -30.85 17.89 -0.04
C SER A 26 -30.43 18.62 1.24
N VAL A 27 -31.06 19.77 1.46
CA VAL A 27 -31.11 20.46 2.73
C VAL A 27 -31.75 19.50 3.75
N SER A 28 -30.98 19.09 4.74
CA SER A 28 -31.50 18.50 5.97
C SER A 28 -31.00 19.29 7.15
N THR A 29 -31.87 20.15 7.64
CA THR A 29 -31.72 20.94 8.86
C THR A 29 -31.52 20.00 10.05
N ARG A 30 -30.32 19.95 10.62
CA ARG A 30 -30.13 19.37 11.96
C ARG A 30 -29.03 20.10 12.74
N SER A 31 -29.52 20.94 13.65
CA SER A 31 -28.95 21.43 14.92
C SER A 31 -27.45 21.74 15.02
N PRO A 32 -27.05 22.95 15.46
CA PRO A 32 -25.66 23.31 15.64
C PRO A 32 -25.08 22.60 16.88
N VAL A 33 -24.31 21.55 16.67
CA VAL A 33 -23.41 21.02 17.71
C VAL A 33 -22.19 21.94 17.77
N PRO A 34 -21.86 22.54 18.92
CA PRO A 34 -20.70 23.42 19.01
C PRO A 34 -19.42 22.66 18.66
N PRO A 35 -18.47 23.26 17.92
CA PRO A 35 -17.21 22.61 17.61
C PRO A 35 -16.45 22.42 18.91
N LEU A 36 -16.33 21.16 19.34
CA LEU A 36 -15.35 20.77 20.36
C LEU A 36 -13.98 21.19 19.81
N LYS A 37 -13.41 22.25 20.37
CA LYS A 37 -12.01 22.63 20.19
C LYS A 37 -11.17 21.42 20.61
N ARG A 38 -10.84 20.54 19.66
CA ARG A 38 -9.80 19.53 19.84
C ARG A 38 -8.52 20.31 20.08
N LYS A 39 -8.11 20.41 21.35
CA LYS A 39 -6.74 20.79 21.69
C LYS A 39 -5.85 19.88 20.87
N ALA A 40 -5.17 20.44 19.88
CA ALA A 40 -4.04 19.79 19.25
C ALA A 40 -3.06 19.52 20.38
N VAL A 41 -3.02 18.27 20.86
CA VAL A 41 -1.89 17.82 21.64
C VAL A 41 -0.73 17.97 20.68
N GLN A 42 0.07 19.02 20.88
CA GLN A 42 1.39 19.12 20.30
C GLN A 42 2.17 17.95 20.89
N THR A 43 2.05 16.78 20.26
CA THR A 43 2.96 15.68 20.48
C THR A 43 4.29 16.23 20.02
N LYS A 44 5.14 16.63 20.97
CA LYS A 44 6.54 16.96 20.71
C LYS A 44 7.15 15.71 20.09
N GLN A 45 7.17 15.64 18.77
CA GLN A 45 7.95 14.66 18.05
C GLN A 45 9.40 15.01 18.36
N HIS A 46 9.99 14.29 19.30
CA HIS A 46 11.44 14.35 19.50
C HIS A 46 12.07 14.00 18.15
N PRO A 47 12.95 14.86 17.60
CA PRO A 47 13.65 14.52 16.38
C PRO A 47 14.41 13.23 16.63
N VAL A 48 13.99 12.15 15.95
CA VAL A 48 14.74 10.91 15.92
C VAL A 48 16.09 11.24 15.30
N SER A 49 17.19 10.86 15.95
CA SER A 49 18.51 11.08 15.39
C SER A 49 18.62 10.35 14.05
N GLN A 50 19.23 10.99 13.06
CA GLN A 50 19.36 10.44 11.70
C GLN A 50 19.98 9.04 11.71
N ASN A 51 21.00 8.80 12.54
CA ASN A 51 21.60 7.48 12.73
C ASN A 51 20.62 6.41 13.21
N LYS A 52 19.71 6.77 14.14
CA LYS A 52 18.69 5.84 14.63
C LYS A 52 17.66 5.54 13.54
N LEU A 53 17.31 6.55 12.73
CA LEU A 53 16.40 6.38 11.61
C LEU A 53 17.00 5.46 10.53
N GLU A 54 18.29 5.58 10.24
CA GLU A 54 19.00 4.67 9.31
C GLU A 54 19.05 3.23 9.82
N GLN A 55 19.33 3.03 11.10
CA GLN A 55 19.30 1.68 11.70
C GLN A 55 17.91 1.03 11.62
N GLU A 56 16.85 1.79 11.92
CA GLU A 56 15.48 1.29 11.78
C GLU A 56 15.11 1.03 10.32
N TYR A 57 15.63 1.82 9.37
CA TYR A 57 15.44 1.58 7.94
C TYR A 57 16.09 0.27 7.49
N ASP A 58 17.34 0.01 7.86
CA ASP A 58 18.05 -1.22 7.50
C ASP A 58 17.38 -2.45 8.12
N LYS A 59 16.91 -2.32 9.36
CA LYS A 59 16.12 -3.35 10.02
C LYS A 59 14.80 -3.61 9.29
N ALA A 60 14.04 -2.56 8.98
CA ALA A 60 12.78 -2.68 8.26
C ALA A 60 12.98 -3.27 6.86
N TYR A 61 14.09 -2.95 6.19
CA TYR A 61 14.47 -3.53 4.90
C TYR A 61 14.61 -5.05 4.99
N LYS A 62 15.36 -5.52 6.00
CA LYS A 62 15.54 -6.95 6.26
C LYS A 62 14.22 -7.63 6.58
N GLU A 63 13.43 -7.05 7.49
CA GLU A 63 12.16 -7.63 7.93
C GLU A 63 11.12 -7.75 6.81
N TYR A 64 10.96 -6.75 5.94
CA TYR A 64 10.02 -6.87 4.82
C TYR A 64 10.49 -7.92 3.81
N THR A 65 11.81 -8.03 3.59
CA THR A 65 12.38 -8.99 2.65
C THR A 65 12.18 -10.43 3.16
N GLU A 66 12.38 -10.65 4.45
CA GLU A 66 12.08 -11.93 5.10
C GLU A 66 10.59 -12.29 5.00
N ALA A 67 9.69 -11.35 5.29
CA ALA A 67 8.25 -11.57 5.16
C ALA A 67 7.82 -11.86 3.71
N TYR A 68 8.43 -11.17 2.74
CA TYR A 68 8.21 -11.46 1.32
C TYR A 68 8.64 -12.89 0.96
N ASN A 69 9.84 -13.30 1.38
CA ASN A 69 10.35 -14.65 1.11
C ASN A 69 9.44 -15.71 1.72
N GLU A 70 8.94 -15.48 2.93
CA GLU A 70 8.02 -16.38 3.60
C GLU A 70 6.67 -16.48 2.87
N TYR A 71 6.10 -15.34 2.45
CA TYR A 71 4.89 -15.32 1.63
C TYR A 71 5.08 -16.10 0.31
N VAL A 72 6.20 -15.88 -0.39
CA VAL A 72 6.53 -16.59 -1.64
C VAL A 72 6.73 -18.09 -1.41
N ARG A 73 7.35 -18.48 -0.29
CA ARG A 73 7.51 -19.88 0.11
C ARG A 73 6.13 -20.53 0.29
N LEU A 74 5.24 -19.89 1.05
CA LEU A 74 3.88 -20.38 1.30
C LEU A 74 3.02 -20.43 0.04
N LEU A 75 3.18 -19.48 -0.88
CA LEU A 75 2.55 -19.51 -2.20
C LEU A 75 2.93 -20.76 -3.00
N ARG A 76 4.21 -21.17 -2.94
CA ARG A 76 4.71 -22.36 -3.65
C ARG A 76 4.25 -23.66 -3.00
N GLU A 77 4.24 -23.70 -1.67
CA GLU A 77 3.93 -24.92 -0.93
C GLU A 77 2.43 -25.21 -0.83
N SER A 78 1.64 -24.17 -0.57
CA SER A 78 0.23 -24.31 -0.18
C SER A 78 -0.74 -23.57 -1.09
N GLY A 79 -0.24 -22.68 -1.95
CA GLY A 79 -1.04 -21.89 -2.88
C GLY A 79 -1.59 -20.58 -2.30
N PRO A 80 -2.23 -19.75 -3.14
CA PRO A 80 -2.61 -18.37 -2.80
C PRO A 80 -3.84 -18.20 -1.90
N GLN A 81 -4.65 -19.25 -1.71
CA GLN A 81 -5.95 -19.14 -1.02
C GLN A 81 -5.99 -19.79 0.36
N THR A 82 -4.83 -20.18 0.92
CA THR A 82 -4.78 -20.65 2.29
C THR A 82 -4.77 -19.47 3.25
N ARG A 83 -5.41 -19.62 4.41
CA ARG A 83 -5.39 -18.59 5.45
C ARG A 83 -3.96 -18.20 5.83
N VAL A 84 -3.07 -19.19 5.92
CA VAL A 84 -1.65 -18.98 6.26
C VAL A 84 -0.94 -18.12 5.21
N THR A 85 -1.15 -18.39 3.92
CA THR A 85 -0.60 -17.57 2.83
C THR A 85 -1.16 -16.14 2.85
N LEU A 86 -2.46 -15.98 3.14
CA LEU A 86 -3.08 -14.66 3.25
C LEU A 86 -2.58 -13.87 4.47
N ASP A 87 -2.39 -14.53 5.61
CA ASP A 87 -1.82 -13.91 6.81
C ASP A 87 -0.37 -13.46 6.56
N ALA A 88 0.43 -14.27 5.85
CA ALA A 88 1.78 -13.91 5.44
C ALA A 88 1.81 -12.74 4.44
N LEU A 89 0.85 -12.67 3.51
CA LEU A 89 0.70 -11.53 2.60
C LEU A 89 0.44 -10.23 3.38
N LEU A 90 -0.48 -10.28 4.36
CA LEU A 90 -0.82 -9.12 5.18
C LEU A 90 0.39 -8.64 6.00
N ASP A 91 1.16 -9.58 6.57
CA ASP A 91 2.38 -9.27 7.31
C ASP A 91 3.46 -8.65 6.42
N TYR A 92 3.70 -9.21 5.23
CA TYR A 92 4.56 -8.61 4.21
C TYR A 92 4.14 -7.18 3.87
N GLN A 93 2.86 -6.95 3.58
CA GLN A 93 2.34 -5.62 3.23
C GLN A 93 2.55 -4.61 4.38
N LYS A 94 2.31 -5.03 5.62
CA LYS A 94 2.53 -4.19 6.80
C LYS A 94 3.99 -3.77 6.93
N LYS A 95 4.93 -4.71 6.80
CA LYS A 95 6.37 -4.46 6.89
C LYS A 95 6.89 -3.62 5.73
N TYR A 96 6.42 -3.88 4.52
CA TYR A 96 6.73 -3.07 3.34
C TYR A 96 6.28 -1.61 3.53
N ASN A 97 5.05 -1.38 3.98
CA ASN A 97 4.54 -0.03 4.24
C ASN A 97 5.35 0.71 5.32
N PHE A 98 5.83 -0.01 6.35
CA PHE A 98 6.69 0.57 7.35
C PHE A 98 8.05 0.96 6.78
N TYR A 99 8.68 0.07 6.00
CA TYR A 99 9.91 0.34 5.29
C TYR A 99 9.78 1.57 4.36
N ILE A 100 8.70 1.67 3.57
CA ILE A 100 8.46 2.83 2.69
C ILE A 100 8.35 4.13 3.48
N LYS A 101 7.65 4.13 4.62
CA LYS A 101 7.60 5.33 5.49
C LYS A 101 8.96 5.76 5.99
N LEU A 102 9.82 4.81 6.36
CA LEU A 102 11.19 5.12 6.78
C LEU A 102 12.04 5.61 5.61
N LYS A 103 11.86 5.00 4.43
CA LYS A 103 12.52 5.42 3.18
C LYS A 103 12.21 6.88 2.84
N GLU A 104 10.92 7.25 2.90
CA GLU A 104 10.45 8.62 2.67
C GLU A 104 11.03 9.61 3.69
N GLN A 105 11.13 9.23 4.97
CA GLN A 105 11.72 10.06 6.01
C GLN A 105 13.23 10.28 5.82
N LEU A 106 13.93 9.33 5.20
CA LEU A 106 15.36 9.45 4.87
C LEU A 106 15.63 10.16 3.53
N GLY A 107 14.60 10.42 2.72
CA GLY A 107 14.75 10.99 1.38
C GLY A 107 15.46 10.05 0.40
N LYS A 108 15.32 8.74 0.59
CA LYS A 108 15.89 7.67 -0.27
C LYS A 108 14.88 7.17 -1.30
#